data_AF-A0A254QMR1-F1
#
_entry.id   AF-A0A254QMR1-F1
#
_cell.length_a   1.000
_cell.length_b   1.000
_cell.length_c   1.000
_cell.angle_alpha   90.00
_cell.angle_beta   90.00
_cell.angle_gamma   90.00
#
_symmetry.space_group_name_H-M   'P 1'
#
loop_
_entity.id
_entity.type
_entity.pdbx_description
1 polymer ?
#
loop_
_entity_poly.entity_id
_entity_poly.type
_entity_poly.pdbx_seq_one_letter_code
_entity_poly.pdbx_strand_id
1 'polypeptide(L)' 'MSNVVNLNHFRKTKARKEQKQRAEENVAKHGRTKAERQAEAEAAERATRLLEDHRRETDESAEE' A
#
# COMPACT_ATOMS: atom_id res chain seq x y z
N MET A 1 -3.69 -48.31 8.31
CA MET A 1 -3.34 -47.14 7.47
C MET A 1 -3.19 -45.94 8.38
N SER A 2 -1.96 -45.62 8.80
CA SER A 2 -1.73 -44.44 9.65
C SER A 2 -1.63 -43.21 8.76
N ASN A 3 -2.57 -42.27 8.91
CA ASN A 3 -2.57 -41.01 8.18
C ASN A 3 -1.56 -40.05 8.83
N VAL A 4 -0.29 -40.21 8.50
CA VAL A 4 0.77 -39.31 8.97
C VAL A 4 0.60 -37.95 8.27
N VAL A 5 -0.05 -37.01 8.94
CA VAL A 5 -0.22 -35.64 8.45
C VAL A 5 1.00 -34.80 8.80
N ASN A 6 1.57 -34.14 7.79
CA ASN A 6 2.69 -33.23 7.98
C ASN A 6 2.23 -31.94 8.66
N LEU A 7 2.57 -31.79 9.95
CA LEU A 7 2.17 -30.65 10.76
C LEU A 7 2.75 -29.32 10.26
N ASN A 8 3.93 -29.33 9.61
CA ASN A 8 4.52 -28.12 9.03
C ASN A 8 3.69 -27.60 7.85
N HIS A 9 3.19 -28.51 7.01
CA HIS A 9 2.30 -28.13 5.92
C HIS A 9 1.01 -27.51 6.45
N PHE A 10 0.41 -28.11 7.47
CA PHE A 10 -0.79 -27.59 8.13
C PHE A 10 -0.57 -26.21 8.76
N ARG A 11 0.55 -26.00 9.46
CA ARG A 11 0.92 -24.69 10.02
C ARG A 11 1.08 -23.64 8.93
N LYS A 12 1.74 -24.00 7.82
CA LYS A 12 1.96 -23.11 6.69
C LYS A 12 0.65 -22.74 5.99
N THR A 13 -0.28 -23.67 5.82
CA THR A 13 -1.60 -23.38 5.25
C THR A 13 -2.43 -22.51 6.18
N LYS A 14 -2.40 -22.74 7.50
CA LYS A 14 -3.04 -21.88 8.50
C LYS A 14 -2.50 -20.44 8.45
N ALA A 15 -1.18 -20.27 8.46
CA ALA A 15 -0.55 -18.95 8.38
C ALA A 15 -0.92 -18.19 7.09
N ARG A 16 -0.97 -18.89 5.95
CA ARG A 16 -1.42 -18.30 4.68
C ARG A 16 -2.89 -17.88 4.71
N LYS A 17 -3.76 -18.66 5.33
CA LYS A 17 -5.18 -18.32 5.51
C LYS A 17 -5.36 -17.07 6.37
N GLU A 18 -4.64 -17.00 7.50
CA GLU A 18 -4.67 -15.82 8.39
C GLU A 18 -4.16 -14.55 7.68
N GLN A 19 -3.09 -14.65 6.89
CA GLN A 19 -2.61 -13.52 6.08
C GLN A 19 -3.65 -13.05 5.05
N LYS A 20 -4.34 -13.98 4.39
CA LYS A 20 -5.40 -13.65 3.43
C LYS A 20 -6.58 -12.94 4.11
N GLN A 21 -7.03 -13.45 5.26
CA GLN A 21 -8.10 -12.80 6.04
C GLN A 21 -7.71 -11.38 6.47
N ARG A 22 -6.48 -11.19 6.96
CA ARG A 22 -5.99 -9.85 7.30
C ARG A 22 -5.94 -8.93 6.08
N ALA A 23 -5.58 -9.45 4.91
CA ALA A 23 -5.60 -8.68 3.68
C ALA A 23 -7.03 -8.26 3.29
N GLU A 24 -8.00 -9.18 3.36
CA GLU A 24 -9.42 -8.91 3.12
C GLU A 24 -9.98 -7.89 4.12
N GLU A 25 -9.66 -8.02 5.41
CA GLU A 25 -10.02 -7.02 6.42
C GLU A 25 -9.42 -5.66 6.14
N ASN A 26 -8.16 -5.58 5.71
CA ASN A 26 -7.51 -4.32 5.38
C ASN A 26 -8.12 -3.68 4.12
N VAL A 27 -8.53 -4.49 3.13
CA VAL A 27 -9.28 -4.01 1.96
C VAL A 27 -10.62 -3.43 2.40
N ALA A 28 -11.36 -4.13 3.26
CA ALA A 28 -12.65 -3.64 3.76
C ALA A 28 -12.51 -2.38 4.64
N LYS A 29 -11.49 -2.35 5.52
CA LYS A 29 -11.25 -1.26 6.48
C LYS A 29 -10.66 0.00 5.84
N HIS A 30 -9.78 -0.17 4.86
CA HIS A 30 -9.00 0.94 4.32
C HIS A 30 -9.31 1.27 2.86
N GLY A 31 -10.09 0.44 2.15
CA GLY A 31 -10.57 0.66 0.78
C GLY A 31 -9.47 0.68 -0.30
N ARG A 32 -8.23 0.95 0.09
CA ARG A 32 -7.04 1.01 -0.75
C ARG A 32 -5.96 0.10 -0.17
N THR A 33 -5.39 -0.72 -1.02
CA THR A 33 -4.26 -1.58 -0.70
C THR A 33 -2.99 -0.74 -0.49
N LYS A 34 -1.94 -1.35 0.08
CA LYS A 34 -0.63 -0.67 0.23
C LYS A 34 -0.05 -0.25 -1.13
N ALA A 35 -0.20 -1.09 -2.16
CA ALA A 35 0.30 -0.81 -3.50
C ALA A 35 -0.42 0.39 -4.13
N GLU A 36 -1.75 0.46 -4.00
CA GLU A 36 -2.54 1.60 -4.50
C GLU A 36 -2.19 2.90 -3.78
N ARG A 37 -2.01 2.87 -2.45
CA ARG A 37 -1.55 4.05 -1.70
C ARG A 37 -0.17 4.52 -2.12
N GLN A 38 0.76 3.62 -2.43
CA GLN A 38 2.09 3.98 -2.91
C GLN A 38 2.02 4.61 -4.30
N ALA A 39 1.26 4.00 -5.22
CA ALA A 39 1.06 4.55 -6.55
C ALA A 39 0.41 5.95 -6.54
N GLU A 40 -0.55 6.16 -5.63
CA GLU A 40 -1.18 7.47 -5.43
C GLU A 40 -0.21 8.49 -4.82
N ALA A 41 0.59 8.10 -3.83
CA ALA A 41 1.61 8.98 -3.25
C ALA A 41 2.65 9.39 -4.30
N GLU A 42 3.14 8.45 -5.12
CA GLU A 42 4.07 8.74 -6.22
C GLU A 42 3.42 9.62 -7.31
N ALA A 43 2.13 9.45 -7.58
CA ALA A 43 1.41 10.33 -8.50
C ALA A 43 1.27 11.75 -7.93
N ALA A 44 0.96 11.88 -6.63
CA ALA A 44 0.87 13.15 -5.94
C ALA A 44 2.23 13.87 -5.92
N GLU A 45 3.32 13.19 -5.56
CA GLU A 45 4.67 13.75 -5.57
C GLU A 45 5.12 14.19 -6.97
N ARG A 46 4.76 13.44 -8.01
CA ARG A 46 5.05 13.89 -9.39
C ARG A 46 4.25 15.13 -9.74
N ALA A 47 2.98 15.21 -9.32
CA ALA A 47 2.16 16.39 -9.56
C ALA A 47 2.72 17.61 -8.81
N THR A 48 3.15 17.46 -7.54
CA THR A 48 3.76 18.57 -6.79
C THR A 48 5.05 19.05 -7.45
N ARG A 49 5.94 18.13 -7.84
CA ARG A 49 7.19 18.48 -8.54
C ARG A 49 6.93 19.20 -9.86
N LEU A 50 5.97 18.74 -10.66
CA LEU A 50 5.58 19.43 -11.90
C LEU A 50 5.05 20.84 -11.62
N LEU A 51 4.28 21.03 -10.56
CA LEU A 51 3.78 22.35 -10.17
C LEU A 51 4.92 23.27 -9.68
N GLU A 52 5.87 22.72 -8.93
CA GLU A 52 7.07 23.43 -8.48
C GLU A 52 7.96 23.84 -9.66
N ASP A 53 8.23 22.92 -10.59
CA ASP A 53 9.03 23.19 -11.80
C ASP A 53 8.41 24.27 -12.70
N HIS A 54 7.07 24.37 -12.69
CA HIS A 54 6.33 25.38 -13.45
C HIS A 54 6.03 26.65 -12.66
N ARG A 55 6.45 26.73 -11.39
CA ARG A 55 6.24 27.91 -10.55
C ARG A 55 7.16 29.03 -11.04
N ARG A 56 6.61 30.22 -11.29
CA ARG A 56 7.40 31.40 -11.63
C ARG A 56 7.80 32.12 -10.34
N GLU A 57 9.04 32.60 -10.29
CA GLU A 57 9.67 33.30 -9.15
C GLU A 57 8.85 34.50 -8.62
N THR A 58 7.93 35.05 -9.44
CA THR A 58 7.07 36.19 -9.07
C THR A 58 6.09 35.90 -7.94
N ASP A 59 5.78 34.62 -7.68
CA ASP A 59 4.84 34.20 -6.63
C ASP A 59 5.48 34.18 -5.23
N GLU A 60 6.82 34.10 -5.15
CA GLU A 60 7.57 34.09 -3.88
C GLU A 60 7.87 35.52 -3.40
N SER A 61 7.97 36.49 -4.33
CA SER A 61 8.15 37.92 -4.03
C SER A 61 6.90 38.65 -3.56
N ALA A 62 5.76 37.95 -3.40
CA ALA A 62 4.51 38.52 -2.90
C ALA A 62 4.25 38.22 -1.41
N GLU A 63 5.12 37.44 -0.75
CA GLU A 63 5.01 37.09 0.68
C GLU A 63 6.12 37.71 1.58
N GLU A 64 7.00 38.57 1.06
CA GLU A 64 7.89 39.45 1.85
C GLU A 64 7.35 40.89 1.93
#